data_AF-A0A2D5JJ24-F1
#
_entry.id   AF-A0A2D5JJ24-F1
#
_cell.length_a   1.000
_cell.length_b   1.000
_cell.length_c   1.000
_cell.angle_alpha   90.00
_cell.angle_beta   90.00
_cell.angle_gamma   90.00
#
_symmetry.space_group_name_H-M   'P 1'
#
loop_
_entity.id
_entity.type
_entity.pdbx_description
1 polymer ?
#
loop_
_entity_poly.entity_id
_entity_poly.type
_entity_poly.pdbx_seq_one_letter_code
_entity_poly.pdbx_strand_id
1 'polypeptide(L)'
;MALNFVFKTIPIDLYQGWNIIGYNLNYRQNAAACFDAISDEIIIAKNNRGYIYWPEIGFNGIGDLIPGQGYQIYMSAEVDDFSFVDVEGLRVELSPTIPQWARFTGRRPPK
;
A
#
# COMPACT_ATOMS: atom_id res chain seq x y z
N MET A 1 -27.67 24.56 12.04
CA MET A 1 -26.54 24.20 12.90
C MET A 1 -25.81 23.06 12.20
N ALA A 2 -24.67 23.32 11.57
CA ALA A 2 -23.91 22.27 10.89
C ALA A 2 -23.12 21.49 11.94
N LEU A 3 -23.25 20.17 11.93
CA LEU A 3 -22.46 19.28 12.77
C LEU A 3 -21.05 19.24 12.17
N ASN A 4 -20.10 19.92 12.80
CA ASN A 4 -18.69 19.86 12.43
C ASN A 4 -18.14 18.51 12.91
N PHE A 5 -18.23 17.48 12.06
CA PHE A 5 -17.46 16.26 12.26
C PHE A 5 -15.98 16.59 12.03
N VAL A 6 -15.22 16.72 13.12
CA VAL A 6 -13.76 16.71 13.04
C VAL A 6 -13.35 15.27 12.78
N PHE A 7 -13.10 14.92 11.52
CA PHE A 7 -12.45 13.66 11.18
C PHE A 7 -11.03 13.73 11.72
N LYS A 8 -10.78 13.08 12.86
CA LYS A 8 -9.45 12.98 13.44
C LYS A 8 -8.69 11.87 12.69
N THR A 9 -7.69 12.25 11.92
CA THR A 9 -6.73 11.30 11.35
C THR A 9 -5.96 10.62 12.48
N ILE A 10 -5.55 9.37 12.22
CA ILE A 10 -4.68 8.62 13.12
C ILE A 10 -3.31 8.60 12.44
N PRO A 11 -2.34 9.40 12.90
CA PRO A 11 -0.99 9.35 12.37
C PRO A 11 -0.34 8.01 12.72
N ILE A 12 0.45 7.51 11.78
CA ILE A 12 1.17 6.24 11.85
C ILE A 12 2.59 6.52 11.37
N ASP A 13 3.57 6.31 12.24
CA ASP A 13 4.97 6.37 11.85
C ASP A 13 5.36 5.03 11.22
N LEU A 14 5.92 5.09 10.02
CA LEU A 14 6.38 3.94 9.26
C LEU A 14 7.90 3.93 9.25
N TYR A 15 8.51 2.95 9.90
CA TYR A 15 9.96 2.84 9.96
C TYR A 15 10.53 2.18 8.71
N GLN A 16 11.81 2.40 8.43
CA GLN A 16 12.51 1.59 7.44
C GLN A 16 12.41 0.09 7.78
N GLY A 17 12.12 -0.75 6.77
CA GLY A 17 11.93 -2.19 6.94
C GLY A 17 10.46 -2.59 7.10
N TRP A 18 10.20 -3.68 7.83
CA TRP A 18 8.86 -4.26 7.95
C TRP A 18 8.02 -3.56 9.01
N ASN A 19 6.84 -3.10 8.60
CA ASN A 19 5.79 -2.54 9.46
C ASN A 19 4.51 -3.38 9.34
N ILE A 20 3.69 -3.34 10.37
CA ILE A 20 2.32 -3.88 10.34
C ILE A 20 1.39 -2.72 10.66
N ILE A 21 0.48 -2.42 9.74
CA ILE A 21 -0.50 -1.35 9.91
C ILE A 21 -1.92 -1.90 9.81
N GLY A 22 -2.83 -1.34 10.62
CA GLY A 22 -4.26 -1.60 10.52
C GLY A 22 -4.95 -0.55 9.66
N TYR A 23 -5.80 -0.97 8.73
CA TYR A 23 -6.63 -0.05 7.97
C TYR A 23 -7.84 0.38 8.81
N ASN A 24 -7.90 1.68 9.12
CA ASN A 24 -8.75 2.26 10.16
C ASN A 24 -10.00 2.98 9.63
N LEU A 25 -10.15 3.16 8.32
CA LEU A 25 -11.36 3.73 7.73
C LEU A 25 -12.47 2.67 7.64
N ASN A 26 -13.73 3.11 7.68
CA ASN A 26 -14.90 2.23 7.78
C ASN A 26 -15.51 1.81 6.43
N TYR A 27 -14.87 2.18 5.32
CA TYR A 27 -15.22 1.77 3.96
C TYR A 27 -13.98 1.29 3.21
N ARG A 28 -14.18 0.53 2.13
CA ARG A 28 -13.09 -0.03 1.32
C ARG A 28 -12.56 1.04 0.37
N GLN A 29 -11.26 1.03 0.11
CA GLN A 29 -10.61 1.93 -0.83
C GLN A 29 -9.46 1.25 -1.56
N ASN A 30 -9.14 1.71 -2.77
CA ASN A 30 -8.06 1.12 -3.56
C ASN A 30 -6.70 1.28 -2.86
N ALA A 31 -5.97 0.18 -2.70
CA ALA A 31 -4.69 0.18 -1.98
C ALA A 31 -3.65 1.10 -2.63
N ALA A 32 -3.57 1.12 -3.97
CA ALA A 32 -2.62 1.99 -4.66
C ALA A 32 -2.95 3.46 -4.44
N ALA A 33 -4.23 3.84 -4.47
CA ALA A 33 -4.66 5.21 -4.19
C ALA A 33 -4.37 5.63 -2.73
N CYS A 34 -4.64 4.73 -1.76
CA CYS A 34 -4.35 5.00 -0.35
C CYS A 34 -2.85 5.17 -0.05
N PHE A 35 -1.99 4.50 -0.82
CA PHE A 35 -0.55 4.51 -0.61
C PHE A 35 0.21 5.45 -1.55
N ASP A 36 -0.49 6.21 -2.40
CA ASP A 36 0.10 7.06 -3.44
C ASP A 36 1.08 8.09 -2.85
N ALA A 37 0.73 8.71 -1.72
CA ALA A 37 1.57 9.71 -1.05
C ALA A 37 2.89 9.17 -0.50
N ILE A 38 3.05 7.85 -0.39
CA ILE A 38 4.23 7.17 0.17
C ILE A 38 4.72 6.04 -0.77
N SER A 39 4.33 6.08 -2.04
CA SER A 39 4.56 4.95 -2.95
C SER A 39 6.04 4.75 -3.27
N ASP A 40 6.84 5.82 -3.26
CA ASP A 40 8.27 5.78 -3.56
C ASP A 40 9.08 5.11 -2.44
N GLU A 41 8.52 5.13 -1.23
CA GLU A 41 9.10 4.59 0.00
C GLU A 41 8.62 3.15 0.26
N ILE A 42 7.56 2.70 -0.41
CA ILE A 42 7.08 1.32 -0.33
C ILE A 42 7.84 0.45 -1.34
N ILE A 43 8.54 -0.56 -0.82
CA ILE A 43 9.10 -1.63 -1.68
C ILE A 43 7.99 -2.61 -2.03
N ILE A 44 7.28 -3.12 -1.00
CA ILE A 44 6.19 -4.06 -1.17
C ILE A 44 5.23 -4.00 0.03
N ALA A 45 3.93 -4.07 -0.24
CA ALA A 45 2.92 -4.30 0.78
C ALA A 45 2.17 -5.60 0.52
N LYS A 46 1.61 -6.23 1.56
CA LYS A 46 0.81 -7.46 1.41
C LYS A 46 -0.32 -7.56 2.43
N ASN A 47 -1.37 -8.25 2.05
CA ASN A 47 -2.45 -8.65 2.95
C ASN A 47 -2.20 -10.05 3.55
N ASN A 48 -3.09 -10.48 4.46
CA ASN A 48 -3.01 -11.78 5.13
C ASN A 48 -3.16 -12.99 4.19
N ARG A 49 -3.69 -12.79 2.97
CA ARG A 49 -3.84 -13.85 1.96
C ARG A 49 -2.61 -13.97 1.04
N GLY A 50 -1.60 -13.14 1.23
CA GLY A 50 -0.40 -13.12 0.40
C GLY A 50 -0.53 -12.35 -0.91
N TYR A 51 -1.65 -11.64 -1.14
CA TYR A 51 -1.74 -10.71 -2.26
C TYR A 51 -0.89 -9.47 -1.97
N ILE A 52 -0.21 -8.96 -3.00
CA ILE A 52 0.81 -7.91 -2.86
C ILE A 52 0.44 -6.64 -3.63
N TYR A 53 0.92 -5.52 -3.12
CA TYR A 53 1.06 -4.25 -3.83
C TYR A 53 2.55 -3.98 -4.02
N TRP A 54 2.97 -3.74 -5.25
CA TRP A 54 4.36 -3.48 -5.64
C TRP A 54 4.39 -2.27 -6.58
N PRO A 55 4.67 -1.06 -6.05
CA PRO A 55 4.57 0.20 -6.79
C PRO A 55 5.59 0.30 -7.93
N GLU A 56 6.84 -0.13 -7.71
CA GLU A 56 7.92 -0.07 -8.70
C GLU A 56 7.55 -0.69 -10.06
N ILE A 57 6.76 -1.77 -10.04
CA ILE A 57 6.34 -2.47 -11.25
C ILE A 57 4.91 -2.15 -11.65
N GLY A 58 4.21 -1.24 -10.95
CA GLY A 58 2.82 -0.91 -11.19
C GLY A 58 1.87 -2.09 -10.99
N PHE A 59 2.00 -2.80 -9.86
CA PHE A 59 1.14 -3.96 -9.58
C PHE A 59 0.36 -3.80 -8.27
N ASN A 60 -0.97 -3.87 -8.35
CA ASN A 60 -1.86 -3.92 -7.18
C ASN A 60 -2.71 -5.20 -7.20
N GLY A 61 -2.17 -6.29 -6.65
CA GLY A 61 -2.89 -7.54 -6.46
C GLY A 61 -3.75 -7.57 -5.19
N ILE A 62 -3.55 -6.63 -4.25
CA ILE A 62 -4.41 -6.47 -3.06
C ILE A 62 -5.81 -6.01 -3.47
N GLY A 63 -5.88 -5.11 -4.47
CA GLY A 63 -7.11 -4.43 -4.87
C GLY A 63 -7.46 -3.35 -3.85
N ASP A 64 -8.46 -3.63 -3.00
CA ASP A 64 -8.95 -2.69 -2.00
C ASP A 64 -8.44 -3.03 -0.59
N LEU A 65 -8.12 -2.00 0.19
CA LEU A 65 -7.98 -2.08 1.63
C LEU A 65 -9.36 -2.30 2.26
N ILE A 66 -9.44 -3.24 3.20
CA ILE A 66 -10.70 -3.68 3.82
C ILE A 66 -10.73 -3.21 5.27
N PRO A 67 -11.78 -2.50 5.71
CA PRO A 67 -11.94 -2.08 7.10
C PRO A 67 -11.69 -3.21 8.09
N GLY A 68 -10.88 -2.94 9.11
CA GLY A 68 -10.55 -3.91 10.16
C GLY A 68 -9.51 -4.97 9.77
N GLN A 69 -8.90 -4.88 8.58
CA GLN A 69 -7.76 -5.73 8.21
C GLN A 69 -6.41 -5.05 8.45
N GLY A 70 -5.39 -5.88 8.68
CA GLY A 70 -4.00 -5.47 8.76
C GLY A 70 -3.21 -5.79 7.49
N TYR A 71 -2.20 -4.97 7.22
CA TYR A 71 -1.32 -5.06 6.07
C TYR A 71 0.14 -5.00 6.54
N GLN A 72 1.00 -5.82 5.94
CA GLN A 72 2.44 -5.73 6.18
C GLN A 72 3.06 -4.92 5.06
N ILE A 73 3.87 -3.93 5.40
CA ILE A 73 4.52 -3.04 4.44
C ILE A 73 6.02 -3.06 4.69
N TYR A 74 6.81 -3.26 3.64
CA TYR A 74 8.25 -3.16 3.67
C TYR A 74 8.67 -1.82 3.06
N MET A 75 9.24 -0.96 3.89
CA MET A 75 9.63 0.41 3.53
C MET A 75 11.12 0.50 3.21
N SER A 76 11.48 1.30 2.22
CA SER A 76 12.87 1.65 1.88
C SER A 76 13.43 2.75 2.78
N ALA A 77 12.57 3.62 3.33
CA ALA A 77 12.90 4.73 4.22
C ALA A 77 11.80 4.97 5.27
N GLU A 78 12.07 5.79 6.28
CA GLU A 78 11.11 6.20 7.30
C GLU A 78 10.14 7.27 6.75
N VAL A 79 8.87 7.19 7.15
CA VAL A 79 7.82 8.18 6.87
C VAL A 79 7.01 8.43 8.14
N ASP A 80 7.05 9.66 8.62
CA ASP A 80 6.32 10.09 9.82
C ASP A 80 4.90 10.56 9.49
N ASP A 81 4.00 10.48 10.47
CA ASP A 81 2.65 11.05 10.41
C ASP A 81 1.78 10.58 9.20
N PHE A 82 2.07 9.41 8.63
CA PHE A 82 1.23 8.83 7.58
C PHE A 82 -0.19 8.58 8.12
N SER A 83 -1.22 8.93 7.36
CA SER A 83 -2.59 8.65 7.75
C SER A 83 -3.45 8.31 6.54
N PHE A 84 -4.39 7.38 6.74
CA PHE A 84 -5.38 7.08 5.72
C PHE A 84 -6.40 8.21 5.62
N VAL A 85 -6.57 8.70 4.40
CA VAL A 85 -7.58 9.71 4.03
C VAL A 85 -8.63 9.10 3.11
N ASP A 86 -9.75 9.79 2.95
CA ASP A 86 -10.69 9.48 1.88
C ASP A 86 -10.06 9.86 0.54
N VAL A 87 -9.91 8.88 -0.35
CA VAL A 87 -9.46 9.10 -1.73
C VAL A 87 -10.63 9.33 -2.68
N GLU A 88 -11.85 9.53 -2.17
CA GLU A 88 -13.06 9.87 -2.93
C GLU A 88 -13.38 8.87 -4.06
N GLY A 89 -13.05 7.60 -3.84
CA GLY A 89 -13.23 6.53 -4.83
C GLY A 89 -12.19 6.52 -5.96
N LEU A 90 -11.11 7.30 -5.83
CA LEU A 90 -9.99 7.28 -6.77
C LEU A 90 -9.43 5.86 -6.93
N ARG A 91 -9.13 5.51 -8.18
CA ARG A 91 -8.42 4.29 -8.55
C ARG A 91 -7.21 4.68 -9.35
N VAL A 92 -6.04 4.25 -8.91
CA VAL A 92 -4.81 4.42 -9.67
C VAL A 92 -4.76 3.33 -10.74
N GLU A 93 -4.79 3.75 -12.01
CA GLU A 93 -4.56 2.82 -13.12
C GLU A 93 -3.08 2.44 -13.17
N LEU A 94 -2.78 1.21 -12.78
CA LEU A 94 -1.42 0.69 -12.80
C LEU A 94 -1.23 -0.22 -14.02
N SER A 95 -0.14 0.01 -14.75
CA SER A 95 0.27 -0.82 -15.88
C SER A 95 1.45 -1.71 -15.46
N PRO A 96 1.21 -3.01 -15.17
CA PRO A 96 2.26 -3.87 -14.66
C PRO A 96 3.38 -4.03 -15.68
N THR A 97 4.61 -3.73 -15.26
CA THR A 97 5.80 -3.90 -16.10
C THR A 97 6.54 -5.17 -15.71
N ILE A 98 6.90 -6.00 -16.69
CA ILE A 98 7.71 -7.21 -16.46
C ILE A 98 9.15 -6.78 -16.12
N PRO A 99 9.64 -7.04 -14.89
CA PRO A 99 10.99 -6.67 -14.48
C PRO A 99 12.05 -7.42 -15.29
N GLN A 100 13.25 -6.86 -15.42
CA GLN A 100 14.34 -7.51 -16.16
C GLN A 100 14.64 -8.92 -15.64
N TRP A 101 14.64 -9.12 -14.32
CA TRP A 101 14.88 -10.42 -13.71
C TRP A 101 13.83 -11.49 -14.10
N ALA A 102 12.58 -11.08 -14.37
CA ALA A 102 11.49 -11.98 -14.72
C ALA A 102 11.49 -12.40 -16.20
N ARG A 103 12.22 -11.68 -17.06
CA ARG A 103 12.31 -11.95 -18.51
C ARG A 103 13.17 -13.17 -18.84
N PHE A 104 13.97 -13.65 -17.88
CA PHE A 104 14.98 -14.70 -18.11
C PHE A 104 14.65 -16.05 -17.44
N THR A 105 13.38 -16.47 -17.42
CA THR A 105 12.98 -17.80 -16.95
C THR A 105 13.30 -18.90 -17.98
N GLY A 106 14.58 -19.01 -18.33
CA GLY A 106 15.19 -20.18 -18.96
C GLY A 106 16.43 -20.69 -18.20
N ARG A 107 16.98 -19.94 -17.24
CA ARG A 107 18.10 -20.40 -16.41
C ARG A 107 17.88 -19.96 -14.96
N ARG A 108 17.73 -20.95 -14.09
CA ARG A 108 17.62 -20.82 -12.64
C ARG A 108 18.84 -20.03 -12.09
N PRO A 109 18.67 -18.99 -11.24
CA PRO A 109 19.79 -18.40 -10.55
C PRO A 109 20.42 -19.43 -9.58
N PRO A 110 21.77 -19.51 -9.50
CA PRO A 110 22.43 -20.38 -8.53
C PRO A 110 22.11 -19.93 -7.10
N LYS A 111 22.07 -20.91 -6.19
CA LYS A 111 21.74 -20.74 -4.75
C LYS A 111 22.75 -19.87 -4.03
#